data_AF-A0AAE9ISC1-F1
#
_entry.id   AF-A0AAE9ISC1-F1
#
_cell.length_a   1.000
_cell.length_b   1.000
_cell.length_c   1.000
_cell.angle_alpha   90.00
_cell.angle_beta   90.00
_cell.angle_gamma   90.00
#
_symmetry.space_group_name_H-M   'P 1'
#
loop_
_entity.id
_entity.type
_entity.pdbx_description
1 polymer ?
#
loop_
_entity_poly.entity_id
_entity_poly.type
_entity_poly.pdbx_seq_one_letter_code
_entity_poly.pdbx_strand_id
1 'polypeptide(L)'
;MKVFIVSFVILTVALATEFDVSGSISCDSKKKWCYTVELLESDYLDNDYMNHSTKCVEPGTESYQESYHINGTQKDDGLWDYYFEIFVDFSHNCTGIQESFYHEVAIVPITEKSFEKNGLDFDFNKNLPIESKKEGSE
;
A
#
# COMPACT_ATOMS: atom_id res chain seq x y z
N MET A 1 36.60 -41.79 -14.59
CA MET A 1 35.20 -41.37 -14.35
C MET A 1 35.08 -39.89 -14.68
N LYS A 2 34.30 -39.53 -15.71
CA LYS A 2 34.00 -38.11 -16.01
C LYS A 2 32.74 -37.76 -15.23
N VAL A 3 32.87 -36.92 -14.20
CA VAL A 3 31.74 -36.43 -13.41
C VAL A 3 31.13 -35.27 -14.20
N PHE A 4 29.94 -35.46 -14.74
CA PHE A 4 29.16 -34.37 -15.32
C PHE A 4 28.43 -33.66 -14.17
N ILE A 5 28.89 -32.46 -13.83
CA ILE A 5 28.15 -31.57 -12.93
C ILE A 5 26.96 -31.06 -13.73
N VAL A 6 25.79 -31.63 -13.48
CA VAL A 6 24.52 -31.10 -13.97
C VAL A 6 24.19 -29.91 -13.07
N SER A 7 24.44 -28.70 -13.55
CA SER A 7 23.96 -27.48 -12.92
C SER A 7 22.44 -27.45 -13.03
N PHE A 8 21.76 -27.74 -11.92
CA PHE A 8 20.32 -27.55 -11.81
C PHE A 8 20.09 -26.04 -11.63
N VAL A 9 19.92 -25.32 -12.74
CA VAL A 9 19.29 -24.00 -12.67
C VAL A 9 17.83 -24.27 -12.33
N ILE A 10 17.50 -24.20 -11.05
CA ILE A 10 16.11 -24.22 -10.60
C ILE A 10 15.52 -22.91 -11.12
N LEU A 11 14.82 -23.00 -12.25
CA LEU A 11 14.03 -21.90 -12.77
C LEU A 11 12.80 -21.77 -11.87
N THR A 12 12.94 -21.06 -10.76
CA THR A 12 11.79 -20.66 -9.94
C THR A 12 10.97 -19.73 -10.80
N VAL A 13 9.80 -20.19 -11.25
CA VAL A 13 8.81 -19.29 -11.84
C VAL A 13 8.39 -18.36 -10.71
N ALA A 14 8.87 -17.11 -10.75
CA ALA A 14 8.42 -16.09 -9.83
C ALA A 14 6.90 -15.97 -9.97
N LEU A 15 6.18 -16.38 -8.93
CA LEU A 15 4.73 -16.24 -8.90
C LEU A 15 4.45 -14.78 -8.59
N ALA A 16 3.61 -14.16 -9.42
CA ALA A 16 3.15 -12.81 -9.15
C ALA A 16 2.18 -12.84 -7.96
N THR A 17 2.33 -11.91 -7.03
CA THR A 17 1.42 -11.72 -5.91
C THR A 17 0.53 -10.52 -6.19
N GLU A 18 -0.78 -10.71 -6.05
CA GLU A 18 -1.78 -9.65 -6.16
C GLU A 18 -1.99 -8.99 -4.80
N PHE A 19 -1.90 -7.67 -4.73
CA PHE A 19 -2.13 -6.90 -3.51
C PHE A 19 -3.37 -6.05 -3.67
N ASP A 20 -4.26 -6.11 -2.67
CA ASP A 20 -5.48 -5.32 -2.63
C ASP A 20 -5.56 -4.59 -1.28
N VAL A 21 -5.59 -3.26 -1.30
CA VAL A 21 -5.58 -2.42 -0.12
C VAL A 21 -6.75 -1.46 -0.17
N SER A 22 -7.53 -1.42 0.91
CA SER A 22 -8.70 -0.53 1.03
C SER A 22 -8.87 0.04 2.44
N GLY A 23 -9.55 1.17 2.49
CA GLY A 23 -9.85 1.85 3.75
C GLY A 23 -10.61 3.15 3.53
N SER A 24 -10.63 3.98 4.56
CA SER A 24 -11.24 5.30 4.54
C SER A 24 -10.27 6.39 4.97
N ILE A 25 -10.48 7.58 4.42
CA ILE A 25 -9.69 8.78 4.68
C ILE A 25 -10.61 9.79 5.35
N SER A 26 -10.23 10.28 6.54
CA SER A 26 -10.90 11.42 7.15
C SER A 26 -10.19 12.73 6.83
N CYS A 27 -10.96 13.76 6.45
CA CYS A 27 -10.46 15.10 6.19
C CYS A 27 -11.49 16.15 6.61
N ASP A 28 -11.08 17.14 7.41
CA ASP A 28 -12.00 18.17 7.94
C ASP A 28 -12.20 19.35 6.98
N SER A 29 -11.56 19.30 5.82
CA SER A 29 -11.60 20.38 4.83
C SER A 29 -13.00 20.57 4.27
N LYS A 30 -13.52 21.79 4.41
CA LYS A 30 -14.77 22.22 3.78
C LYS A 30 -14.59 22.69 2.34
N LYS A 31 -13.35 22.76 1.87
CA LYS A 31 -12.99 23.14 0.50
C LYS A 31 -12.80 21.89 -0.33
N LYS A 32 -12.70 22.07 -1.65
CA LYS A 32 -12.25 21.00 -2.53
C LYS A 32 -10.86 20.57 -2.10
N TRP A 33 -10.67 19.27 -1.98
CA TRP A 33 -9.36 18.68 -1.76
C TRP A 33 -9.20 17.44 -2.64
N CYS A 34 -7.97 17.06 -2.90
CA CYS A 34 -7.62 15.89 -3.68
C CYS A 34 -6.53 15.10 -2.97
N TYR A 35 -6.47 13.82 -3.31
CA TYR A 35 -5.42 12.93 -2.89
C TYR A 35 -5.04 11.99 -4.02
N THR A 36 -3.77 11.59 -4.00
CA THR A 36 -3.23 10.46 -4.73
C THR A 36 -2.80 9.43 -3.69
N VAL A 37 -3.15 8.17 -3.94
CA VAL A 37 -2.59 7.01 -3.23
C VAL A 37 -1.76 6.23 -4.22
N GLU A 38 -0.56 5.83 -3.81
CA GLU A 38 0.34 4.96 -4.55
C GLU A 38 0.58 3.69 -3.75
N LEU A 39 0.56 2.55 -4.45
CA LEU A 39 0.88 1.24 -3.89
C LEU A 39 2.20 0.79 -4.46
N LEU A 40 3.08 0.36 -3.58
CA LEU A 40 4.47 0.13 -3.90
C LEU A 40 5.08 -0.90 -2.95
N GLU A 41 6.04 -1.62 -3.48
CA GLU A 41 6.97 -2.45 -2.72
C GLU A 41 8.25 -1.64 -2.57
N SER A 42 8.86 -1.65 -1.39
CA SER A 42 9.98 -0.76 -1.07
C SER A 42 10.98 -1.51 -0.21
N ASP A 43 12.03 -1.98 -0.87
CA ASP A 43 13.17 -2.63 -0.24
C ASP A 43 14.30 -1.60 0.02
N TYR A 44 15.45 -2.08 0.50
CA TYR A 44 16.59 -1.22 0.82
C TYR A 44 17.21 -0.53 -0.42
N LEU A 45 16.94 -1.00 -1.64
CA LEU A 45 17.63 -0.63 -2.86
C LEU A 45 16.73 -0.01 -3.93
N ASP A 46 15.45 -0.36 -3.96
CA ASP A 46 14.48 0.11 -4.95
C ASP A 46 13.08 0.31 -4.34
N ASN A 47 12.33 1.21 -4.97
CA ASN A 47 10.91 1.38 -4.69
C ASN A 47 10.14 0.97 -5.95
N ASP A 48 9.65 -0.25 -5.94
CA ASP A 48 8.88 -0.81 -7.03
C ASP A 48 7.43 -0.32 -6.99
N TYR A 49 7.18 0.64 -7.86
CA TYR A 49 5.87 1.18 -8.08
C TYR A 49 4.92 0.15 -8.72
N MET A 50 3.77 -0.12 -8.07
CA MET A 50 2.75 -1.00 -8.61
C MET A 50 1.61 -0.25 -9.28
N ASN A 51 1.00 0.70 -8.57
CA ASN A 51 -0.19 1.42 -9.06
C ASN A 51 -0.42 2.74 -8.33
N HIS A 52 -1.31 3.59 -8.86
CA HIS A 52 -1.78 4.81 -8.23
C HIS A 52 -3.25 5.08 -8.54
N SER A 53 -3.89 5.85 -7.67
CA SER A 53 -5.23 6.38 -7.89
C SER A 53 -5.32 7.79 -7.34
N THR A 54 -5.93 8.68 -8.12
CA THR A 54 -6.17 10.07 -7.72
C THR A 54 -7.65 10.35 -7.65
N LYS A 55 -8.10 10.97 -6.56
CA LYS A 55 -9.49 11.37 -6.37
C LYS A 55 -9.58 12.76 -5.75
N CYS A 56 -10.63 13.49 -6.11
CA CYS A 56 -10.96 14.77 -5.48
C CYS A 56 -12.33 14.69 -4.83
N VAL A 57 -12.43 15.28 -3.63
CA VAL A 57 -13.66 15.44 -2.88
C VAL A 57 -14.15 16.88 -3.09
N GLU A 58 -15.37 17.01 -3.61
CA GLU A 58 -15.97 18.31 -3.91
C GLU A 58 -16.56 18.98 -2.66
N PRO A 59 -16.54 20.32 -2.57
CA PRO A 59 -17.10 21.04 -1.43
C PRO A 59 -18.58 20.72 -1.22
N GLY A 60 -19.00 20.63 0.05
CA GLY A 60 -20.41 20.40 0.39
C GLY A 60 -20.85 18.94 0.32
N THR A 61 -19.94 18.00 0.08
CA THR A 61 -20.16 16.61 0.48
C THR A 61 -20.23 16.55 2.00
N GLU A 62 -21.33 16.02 2.55
CA GLU A 62 -21.53 15.92 4.00
C GLU A 62 -20.64 14.84 4.66
N SER A 63 -19.95 14.03 3.85
CA SER A 63 -19.09 12.97 4.34
C SER A 63 -17.71 13.52 4.69
N TYR A 64 -17.38 13.47 5.98
CA TYR A 64 -16.02 13.68 6.49
C TYR A 64 -15.08 12.51 6.14
N GLN A 65 -15.61 11.43 5.58
CA GLN A 65 -14.90 10.22 5.22
C GLN A 65 -15.01 9.93 3.72
N GLU A 66 -13.88 9.56 3.12
CA GLU A 66 -13.80 9.15 1.73
C GLU A 66 -13.17 7.76 1.63
N SER A 67 -13.82 6.84 0.93
CA SER A 67 -13.28 5.49 0.74
C SER A 67 -12.22 5.49 -0.36
N TYR A 68 -11.16 4.74 -0.12
CA TYR A 68 -10.14 4.48 -1.13
C TYR A 68 -9.94 2.98 -1.30
N HIS A 69 -9.52 2.62 -2.50
CA HIS A 69 -9.16 1.27 -2.89
C HIS A 69 -8.04 1.37 -3.92
N ILE A 70 -7.01 0.56 -3.73
CA ILE A 70 -5.89 0.44 -4.65
C ILE A 70 -5.42 -1.01 -4.68
N ASN A 71 -5.07 -1.48 -5.86
CA ASN A 71 -4.51 -2.80 -6.05
C ASN A 71 -3.32 -2.77 -7.00
N GLY A 72 -2.51 -3.81 -6.93
CA GLY A 72 -1.29 -3.93 -7.71
C GLY A 72 -0.82 -5.37 -7.79
N THR A 73 0.21 -5.60 -8.58
CA THR A 73 0.81 -6.93 -8.72
C THR A 73 2.32 -6.77 -8.68
N GLN A 74 2.98 -7.58 -7.86
CA GLN A 74 4.43 -7.63 -7.78
C GLN A 74 4.94 -9.03 -8.06
N LYS A 75 6.11 -9.14 -8.69
CA LYS A 75 6.74 -10.40 -9.11
C LYS A 75 8.11 -10.61 -8.52
N ASP A 76 8.76 -9.53 -8.12
CA ASP A 76 10.13 -9.53 -7.64
C ASP A 76 10.11 -8.77 -6.31
N ASP A 77 10.70 -9.37 -5.28
CA ASP A 77 10.93 -8.75 -3.97
C ASP A 77 12.30 -8.06 -3.91
N GLY A 78 12.96 -7.93 -5.06
CA GLY A 78 14.29 -7.37 -5.12
C GLY A 78 15.32 -8.30 -4.51
N LEU A 79 16.18 -7.76 -3.65
CA LEU A 79 17.39 -8.44 -3.20
C LEU A 79 17.42 -8.62 -1.67
N TRP A 80 17.28 -9.89 -1.24
CA TRP A 80 17.91 -10.52 -0.05
C TRP A 80 17.03 -10.87 1.15
N ASP A 81 15.72 -10.71 1.07
CA ASP A 81 14.74 -11.38 1.93
C ASP A 81 13.60 -11.91 1.05
N TYR A 82 12.97 -13.02 1.43
CA TYR A 82 11.95 -13.69 0.60
C TYR A 82 10.55 -13.08 0.85
N TYR A 83 10.48 -11.75 0.94
CA TYR A 83 9.31 -11.01 1.38
C TYR A 83 9.16 -9.73 0.58
N PHE A 84 7.91 -9.33 0.34
CA PHE A 84 7.57 -8.00 -0.15
C PHE A 84 7.28 -7.07 1.03
N GLU A 85 7.95 -5.92 1.09
CA GLU A 85 7.63 -4.83 2.01
C GLU A 85 6.65 -3.86 1.34
N ILE A 86 5.36 -4.01 1.65
CA ILE A 86 4.29 -3.27 0.98
C ILE A 86 4.00 -1.98 1.72
N PHE A 87 3.93 -0.88 0.98
CA PHE A 87 3.61 0.45 1.50
C PHE A 87 2.51 1.12 0.69
N VAL A 88 1.87 2.08 1.33
CA VAL A 88 1.08 3.11 0.66
C VAL A 88 1.75 4.47 0.86
N ASP A 89 1.89 5.22 -0.23
CA ASP A 89 2.26 6.63 -0.21
C ASP A 89 1.04 7.48 -0.56
N PHE A 90 0.73 8.44 0.30
CA PHE A 90 -0.35 9.39 0.07
C PHE A 90 0.23 10.77 -0.21
N SER A 91 -0.34 11.45 -1.19
CA SER A 91 -0.07 12.86 -1.49
C SER A 91 -1.38 13.61 -1.59
N HIS A 92 -1.61 14.64 -0.77
CA HIS A 92 -2.91 15.30 -0.69
C HIS A 92 -2.82 16.79 -0.34
N ASN A 93 -3.95 17.49 -0.44
CA ASN A 93 -4.07 18.89 -0.02
C ASN A 93 -5.22 19.17 0.96
N CYS A 94 -5.60 18.17 1.77
CA CYS A 94 -6.66 18.27 2.77
C CYS A 94 -6.53 19.52 3.66
N THR A 95 -5.35 19.75 4.24
CA THR A 95 -5.07 20.88 5.15
C THR A 95 -4.94 22.24 4.45
N GLY A 96 -5.10 22.27 3.12
CA GLY A 96 -4.95 23.47 2.29
C GLY A 96 -3.55 23.68 1.72
N ILE A 97 -2.60 22.81 2.05
CA ILE A 97 -1.24 22.75 1.47
C ILE A 97 -0.96 21.32 0.98
N GLN A 98 -0.03 21.17 0.04
CA GLN A 98 0.39 19.83 -0.42
C GLN A 98 1.22 19.14 0.67
N GLU A 99 0.80 17.95 1.06
CA GLU A 99 1.45 17.10 2.05
C GLU A 99 1.59 15.68 1.50
N SER A 100 2.58 14.95 2.00
CA SER A 100 2.78 13.54 1.68
C SER A 100 3.18 12.75 2.92
N PHE A 101 2.74 11.50 3.00
CA PHE A 101 3.15 10.58 4.05
C PHE A 101 3.12 9.14 3.58
N TYR A 102 3.98 8.35 4.20
CA TYR A 102 4.26 6.97 3.85
C TYR A 102 3.84 6.05 4.98
N HIS A 103 3.24 4.90 4.66
CA HIS A 103 2.82 3.94 5.67
C HIS A 103 3.07 2.50 5.23
N GLU A 104 3.73 1.72 6.10
CA GLU A 104 3.91 0.29 5.93
C GLU A 104 2.57 -0.43 6.09
N VAL A 105 2.17 -1.17 5.07
CA VAL A 105 0.95 -1.97 5.07
C VAL A 105 1.20 -3.32 5.72
N ALA A 106 2.21 -4.04 5.23
CA ALA A 106 2.60 -5.37 5.67
C ALA A 106 3.92 -5.83 5.03
N ILE A 107 4.53 -6.85 5.65
CA ILE A 107 5.58 -7.67 5.08
C ILE A 107 4.95 -9.00 4.67
N VAL A 108 5.06 -9.39 3.40
CA VAL A 108 4.32 -10.53 2.82
C VAL A 108 5.27 -11.52 2.15
N PRO A 109 5.22 -12.84 2.48
CA PRO A 109 6.10 -13.82 1.83
C PRO A 109 5.85 -13.94 0.32
N ILE A 110 6.91 -14.09 -0.49
CA ILE A 110 6.77 -14.23 -1.96
C ILE A 110 6.03 -15.50 -2.42
N THR A 111 5.77 -16.43 -1.51
CA THR A 111 4.98 -17.62 -1.82
C THR A 111 3.48 -17.34 -1.84
N GLU A 112 3.05 -16.19 -1.31
CA GLU A 112 1.66 -15.78 -1.34
C GLU A 112 1.23 -15.40 -2.75
N LYS A 113 0.02 -15.82 -3.15
CA LYS A 113 -0.53 -15.46 -4.47
C LYS A 113 -1.36 -14.19 -4.42
N SER A 114 -1.94 -13.90 -3.27
CA SER A 114 -2.80 -12.74 -3.07
C SER A 114 -2.74 -12.30 -1.62
N PHE A 115 -2.79 -11.00 -1.39
CA PHE A 115 -2.86 -10.38 -0.08
C PHE A 115 -3.91 -9.27 -0.09
N GLU A 116 -4.77 -9.26 0.93
CA GLU A 116 -5.81 -8.25 1.09
C GLU A 116 -5.64 -7.54 2.44
N LYS A 117 -5.58 -6.20 2.42
CA LYS A 117 -5.64 -5.36 3.61
C LYS A 117 -6.82 -4.41 3.51
N ASN A 118 -7.86 -4.73 4.28
CA ASN A 118 -9.06 -3.89 4.40
C ASN A 118 -9.06 -3.11 5.72
N GLY A 119 -9.74 -1.96 5.74
CA GLY A 119 -9.89 -1.12 6.93
C GLY A 119 -8.61 -0.42 7.36
N LEU A 120 -7.73 -0.11 6.40
CA LEU A 120 -6.54 0.71 6.64
C LEU A 120 -6.96 2.19 6.59
N ASP A 121 -7.51 2.68 7.71
CA ASP A 121 -8.08 4.02 7.77
C ASP A 121 -7.03 5.08 8.14
N PHE A 122 -7.14 6.29 7.59
CA PHE A 122 -6.20 7.40 7.80
C PHE A 122 -6.86 8.73 8.13
N ASP A 123 -6.22 9.52 8.98
CA ASP A 123 -6.58 10.90 9.27
C ASP A 123 -5.62 11.85 8.53
N PHE A 124 -6.07 12.45 7.43
CA PHE A 124 -5.26 13.37 6.62
C PHE A 124 -5.08 14.75 7.27
N ASN A 125 -5.74 15.02 8.39
CA ASN A 125 -5.41 16.20 9.18
C ASN A 125 -4.15 15.98 10.04
N LYS A 126 -3.73 14.72 10.22
CA LYS A 126 -2.59 14.32 11.05
C LYS A 126 -1.54 13.49 10.31
N ASN A 127 -1.88 12.99 9.13
CA ASN A 127 -1.06 12.09 8.32
C ASN A 127 -0.69 10.80 9.07
N LEU A 128 -1.69 10.22 9.75
CA LEU A 128 -1.51 9.04 10.60
C LEU A 128 -2.66 8.05 10.41
N PRO A 129 -2.41 6.74 10.62
CA PRO A 129 -3.46 5.74 10.71
C PRO A 129 -4.45 6.06 11.83
N ILE A 130 -5.72 5.77 11.58
CA ILE A 130 -6.74 5.77 12.62
C ILE A 130 -6.67 4.42 13.32
N GLU A 131 -6.06 4.40 14.51
CA GLU A 131 -6.06 3.19 15.32
C GLU A 131 -7.51 2.80 15.63
N SER A 132 -7.92 1.62 15.17
CA SER A 132 -9.15 0.99 15.66
C SER A 132 -8.96 0.77 17.16
N LYS A 133 -9.76 1.46 17.98
CA LYS A 133 -9.87 1.13 19.40
C LYS A 133 -10.17 -0.36 19.46
N LYS A 134 -9.31 -1.15 20.10
CA LYS A 134 -9.71 -2.48 20.57
C LYS A 134 -10.95 -2.26 21.41
N GLU A 135 -12.11 -2.63 20.89
CA GLU A 135 -13.31 -2.77 21.70
C GLU A 135 -12.94 -3.72 22.83
N GLY A 136 -12.85 -3.16 24.03
CA GLY A 136 -12.58 -3.91 25.23
C GLY A 136 -13.71 -4.93 25.41
N SER A 137 -13.35 -6.21 25.44
CA SER A 137 -14.21 -7.22 26.03
C SER A 137 -14.31 -6.92 27.52
N GLU A 138 -15.43 -6.31 27.94
CA GLU A 138 -15.93 -6.44 29.31
C GLU A 138 -16.31 -7.89 29.62
#